data_AF-A0A6I9NEB5-F1
#
_entry.id   AF-A0A6I9NEB5-F1
#
_cell.length_a   1.000
_cell.length_b   1.000
_cell.length_c   1.000
_cell.angle_alpha   90.00
_cell.angle_beta   90.00
_cell.angle_gamma   90.00
#
_symmetry.space_group_name_H-M   'P 1'
#
loop_
_entity.id
_entity.type
_entity.pdbx_description
1 polymer ?
#
loop_
_entity_poly.entity_id
_entity_poly.type
_entity_poly.pdbx_seq_one_letter_code
_entity_poly.pdbx_strand_id
1 'polypeptide(L)'
;MFLGDFHASCAYMTRTNKKDIRLFTLPGFSWLIRDKVDTTVGDYTNCAYDRIVVYGKPFLKGITPFSAIVFNYVKEFKLSKTWAMDVSDHLPVEVRLKSSASLLQAMPLLILISVSAIVQYFLSAL
;
A
#
# COMPACT_ATOMS: atom_id res chain seq x y z
N MET A 1 -1.99 8.02 -8.44
CA MET A 1 -0.96 7.05 -8.05
C MET A 1 -0.51 6.33 -9.31
N PHE A 2 0.78 6.07 -9.45
CA PHE A 2 1.35 5.23 -10.51
C PHE A 2 2.03 4.05 -9.82
N LEU A 3 1.76 2.83 -10.24
CA LEU A 3 2.32 1.64 -9.61
C LEU A 3 2.49 0.49 -10.60
N GLY A 4 3.44 -0.39 -10.32
CA GLY A 4 3.73 -1.58 -11.11
C GLY A 4 5.23 -1.80 -11.28
N ASP A 5 5.58 -2.79 -12.10
CA ASP A 5 6.95 -3.05 -12.52
C ASP A 5 7.41 -1.96 -13.51
N PHE A 6 8.30 -1.08 -13.03
CA PHE A 6 8.87 -0.01 -13.84
C PHE A 6 10.27 -0.34 -14.37
N HIS A 7 10.82 -1.50 -14.00
CA HIS A 7 12.25 -1.81 -14.19
C HIS A 7 13.16 -0.67 -13.67
N ALA A 8 12.77 -0.01 -12.57
CA ALA A 8 13.36 1.26 -12.11
C ALA A 8 14.66 1.10 -11.27
N SER A 9 15.46 0.06 -11.50
CA SER A 9 16.73 -0.18 -10.80
C SER A 9 17.73 -0.97 -11.65
N CYS A 10 18.88 -1.30 -11.05
CA CYS A 10 19.90 -2.19 -11.60
C CYS A 10 20.35 -1.76 -13.01
N ALA A 11 20.57 -2.71 -13.92
CA ALA A 11 21.08 -2.43 -15.27
C ALA A 11 20.10 -1.62 -16.13
N TYR A 12 18.79 -1.70 -15.86
CA TYR A 12 17.76 -1.02 -16.65
C TYR A 12 17.64 0.47 -16.34
N MET A 13 18.02 0.91 -15.14
CA MET A 13 17.82 2.28 -14.70
C MET A 13 19.02 2.80 -13.90
N THR A 14 19.95 3.44 -14.60
CA THR A 14 21.10 4.07 -13.96
C THR A 14 20.74 5.41 -13.32
N ARG A 15 21.63 5.93 -12.45
CA ARG A 15 21.48 7.28 -11.89
C ARG A 15 21.44 8.37 -12.96
N THR A 16 22.11 8.16 -14.09
CA THR A 16 22.10 9.11 -15.21
C THR A 16 20.73 9.10 -15.88
N ASN A 17 20.17 7.92 -16.18
CA ASN A 17 18.82 7.84 -16.79
C ASN A 17 17.75 8.52 -15.94
N LYS A 18 17.83 8.40 -14.61
CA LYS A 18 16.87 9.06 -13.70
C LYS A 18 16.82 10.57 -13.87
N LYS A 19 17.92 11.23 -14.29
CA LYS A 19 17.96 12.68 -14.50
C LYS A 19 17.11 13.13 -15.70
N ASP A 20 16.85 12.23 -16.64
CA ASP A 20 16.10 12.55 -17.86
C ASP A 20 14.60 12.18 -17.74
N ILE A 21 14.22 11.51 -16.65
CA ILE A 21 12.85 11.04 -16.44
C ILE A 21 12.10 12.00 -15.53
N ARG A 22 11.08 12.67 -16.08
CA ARG A 22 10.25 13.67 -15.36
C ARG A 22 9.64 13.16 -14.06
N LEU A 23 9.34 11.86 -13.95
CA LEU A 23 8.79 11.26 -12.73
C LEU A 23 9.79 11.27 -11.55
N PHE A 24 11.10 11.30 -11.83
CA PHE A 24 12.16 11.43 -10.82
C PHE A 24 12.57 12.89 -10.57
N THR A 25 12.53 13.74 -11.60
CA THR A 25 13.10 15.10 -11.52
C THR A 25 12.10 16.19 -11.20
N LEU A 26 10.83 16.06 -11.59
CA LEU A 26 9.83 17.06 -11.26
C LEU A 26 9.41 16.96 -9.79
N PRO A 27 9.20 18.10 -9.10
CA PRO A 27 8.72 18.09 -7.74
C PRO A 27 7.29 17.58 -7.64
N GLY A 28 6.92 17.10 -6.45
CA GLY A 28 5.56 16.66 -6.15
C GLY A 28 5.32 15.16 -6.30
N PHE A 29 6.25 14.43 -6.94
CA PHE A 29 6.24 12.96 -6.93
C PHE A 29 6.92 12.43 -5.66
N SER A 30 6.25 11.50 -4.97
CA SER A 30 6.78 10.78 -3.81
C SER A 30 6.87 9.30 -4.16
N TRP A 31 8.10 8.80 -4.18
CA TRP A 31 8.43 7.39 -4.45
C TRP A 31 8.37 6.63 -3.12
N LEU A 32 7.33 5.81 -2.95
CA LEU A 32 7.06 5.13 -1.69
C LEU A 32 7.92 3.88 -1.51
N ILE A 33 8.19 3.15 -2.60
CA ILE A 33 9.18 2.06 -2.62
C ILE A 33 10.55 2.64 -3.00
N ARG A 34 11.51 2.54 -2.07
CA ARG A 34 12.82 3.18 -2.18
C ARG A 34 13.78 2.35 -3.06
N ASP A 35 14.82 3.01 -3.56
CA ASP A 35 15.81 2.42 -4.47
C ASP A 35 16.59 1.21 -3.92
N LYS A 36 16.63 1.03 -2.60
CA LYS A 36 17.34 -0.07 -1.92
C LYS A 36 16.42 -1.22 -1.49
N VAL A 37 15.17 -1.19 -1.92
CA VAL A 37 14.18 -2.22 -1.58
C VAL A 37 14.14 -3.23 -2.72
N ASP A 38 14.51 -4.47 -2.43
CA ASP A 38 14.43 -5.55 -3.40
C ASP A 38 12.97 -5.97 -3.62
N THR A 39 12.54 -5.99 -4.87
CA THR A 39 11.19 -6.39 -5.28
C THR A 39 11.21 -7.69 -6.09
N THR A 40 12.31 -8.44 -6.05
CA THR A 40 12.49 -9.68 -6.81
C THR A 40 12.50 -10.91 -5.90
N VAL A 41 12.18 -12.08 -6.46
CA VAL A 41 12.26 -13.38 -5.77
C VAL A 41 13.67 -13.99 -5.87
N GLY A 42 14.45 -13.59 -6.86
CA GLY A 42 15.75 -14.21 -7.18
C GLY A 42 16.87 -13.91 -6.18
N ASP A 43 17.63 -14.94 -5.78
CA ASP A 43 18.78 -14.81 -4.85
C ASP A 43 19.94 -13.92 -5.35
N TYR A 44 20.04 -13.71 -6.66
CA TYR A 44 21.15 -12.98 -7.29
C TYR A 44 20.77 -11.58 -7.73
N THR A 45 19.51 -11.20 -7.52
CA THR A 45 19.00 -9.88 -7.85
C THR A 45 18.66 -9.15 -6.56
N ASN A 46 19.02 -7.88 -6.49
CA ASN A 46 18.63 -6.98 -5.42
C ASN A 46 18.21 -5.67 -6.09
N CYS A 47 16.99 -5.69 -6.63
CA CYS A 47 16.54 -4.70 -7.60
C CYS A 47 15.16 -4.16 -7.22
N ALA A 48 15.07 -2.82 -7.15
CA ALA A 48 13.83 -2.08 -6.93
C ALA A 48 13.10 -1.83 -8.26
N TYR A 49 12.63 -2.89 -8.92
CA TYR A 49 11.93 -2.79 -10.21
C TYR A 49 10.51 -2.25 -10.03
N ASP A 50 9.78 -2.82 -9.07
CA ASP A 50 8.39 -2.49 -8.78
C ASP A 50 8.29 -1.26 -7.89
N ARG A 51 7.37 -0.36 -8.24
CA ARG A 51 7.30 0.97 -7.63
C ARG A 51 5.88 1.36 -7.31
N ILE A 52 5.76 2.21 -6.30
CA ILE A 52 4.54 2.94 -5.99
C ILE A 52 4.92 4.42 -5.90
N VAL A 53 4.33 5.24 -6.75
CA VAL A 53 4.59 6.68 -6.83
C VAL A 53 3.27 7.44 -6.68
N VAL A 54 3.25 8.43 -5.79
CA VAL A 54 2.09 9.32 -5.59
C VAL A 54 2.45 10.76 -5.93
N TYR A 55 1.47 11.52 -6.41
CA TYR A 55 1.66 12.93 -6.77
C TYR A 55 0.85 13.84 -5.85
N GLY A 56 1.49 14.91 -5.38
CA GLY A 56 0.86 15.98 -4.63
C GLY A 56 0.68 15.69 -3.14
N LYS A 57 0.74 16.77 -2.33
CA LYS A 57 0.55 16.70 -0.88
C LYS A 57 -0.81 16.09 -0.45
N PRO A 58 -1.94 16.35 -1.13
CA PRO A 58 -3.22 15.75 -0.74
C PRO A 58 -3.21 14.21 -0.79
N PHE A 59 -2.71 13.62 -1.89
CA PHE A 59 -2.62 12.16 -2.01
C PHE A 59 -1.63 11.61 -0.98
N LEU A 60 -0.45 12.23 -0.86
CA LEU A 60 0.56 11.79 0.11
C LEU A 60 0.03 11.77 1.55
N LYS A 61 -0.80 12.75 1.95
CA LYS A 61 -1.46 12.76 3.28
C LYS A 61 -2.42 11.59 3.49
N GLY A 62 -2.98 11.04 2.41
CA GLY A 62 -3.83 9.85 2.41
C GLY A 62 -3.05 8.54 2.57
N ILE A 63 -1.72 8.54 2.53
CA ILE A 63 -0.91 7.35 2.79
C ILE A 63 -0.76 7.13 4.29
N THR A 64 -0.97 5.90 4.75
CA THR A 64 -0.60 5.50 6.12
C THR A 64 0.93 5.49 6.22
N PRO A 65 1.54 6.26 7.13
CA PRO A 65 3.00 6.34 7.23
C PRO A 65 3.65 4.97 7.33
N PHE A 66 4.77 4.78 6.62
CA PHE A 66 5.58 3.54 6.61
C PHE A 66 4.85 2.27 6.15
N SER A 67 3.63 2.36 5.62
CA SER A 67 2.89 1.19 5.15
C SER A 67 3.29 0.69 3.76
N ALA A 68 4.10 1.47 3.02
CA ALA A 68 4.58 1.07 1.72
C ALA A 68 5.73 0.08 1.86
N ILE A 69 5.49 -1.20 1.55
CA ILE A 69 6.42 -2.30 1.75
C ILE A 69 6.39 -3.28 0.58
N VAL A 70 7.32 -4.23 0.59
CA VAL A 70 7.28 -5.42 -0.28
C VAL A 70 6.66 -6.57 0.50
N PHE A 71 5.64 -7.20 -0.06
CA PHE A 71 5.06 -8.41 0.52
C PHE A 71 5.84 -9.63 0.05
N ASN A 72 6.66 -10.18 0.94
CA ASN A 72 7.45 -11.37 0.63
C ASN A 72 6.63 -12.65 0.88
N TYR A 73 5.79 -13.02 -0.09
CA TYR A 73 4.94 -14.21 -0.02
C TYR A 73 5.74 -15.53 0.10
N VAL A 74 6.99 -15.55 -0.39
CA VAL A 74 7.91 -16.68 -0.25
C VAL A 74 8.20 -16.96 1.22
N LYS A 75 8.52 -15.89 1.97
CA LYS A 75 8.76 -15.98 3.42
C LYS A 75 7.48 -16.22 4.21
N GLU A 76 6.41 -15.48 3.89
CA GLU A 76 5.13 -15.56 4.60
C GLU A 76 4.54 -16.98 4.53
N PHE A 77 4.50 -17.56 3.34
CA PHE A 77 3.92 -18.89 3.12
C PHE A 77 4.97 -20.02 3.16
N LYS A 78 6.23 -19.70 3.49
CA LYS A 78 7.35 -20.65 3.59
C LYS A 78 7.50 -21.50 2.32
N LEU A 79 7.32 -20.89 1.15
CA LEU A 79 7.43 -21.58 -0.13
C LEU A 79 8.89 -21.87 -0.45
N SER A 80 9.12 -23.01 -1.10
CA SER A 80 10.40 -23.21 -1.78
C SER A 80 10.54 -22.18 -2.90
N LYS A 81 11.77 -21.81 -3.24
CA LYS A 81 12.04 -20.86 -4.31
C LYS A 81 11.46 -21.30 -5.66
N THR A 82 11.53 -22.59 -6.00
CA THR A 82 10.98 -23.12 -7.25
C THR A 82 9.49 -22.84 -7.35
N TRP A 83 8.72 -23.21 -6.33
CA TRP A 83 7.29 -22.89 -6.23
C TRP A 83 7.00 -21.39 -6.27
N ALA A 84 7.84 -20.57 -5.65
CA ALA A 84 7.67 -19.12 -5.70
C ALA A 84 7.87 -18.56 -7.11
N MET A 85 8.89 -19.05 -7.83
CA MET A 85 9.20 -18.66 -9.21
C MET A 85 8.15 -19.14 -10.22
N ASP A 86 7.45 -20.25 -9.95
CA ASP A 86 6.30 -20.69 -10.75
C ASP A 86 5.11 -19.73 -10.65
N VAL A 87 5.01 -18.97 -9.55
CA VAL A 87 4.01 -17.91 -9.39
C VAL A 87 4.49 -16.63 -10.07
N SER A 88 5.70 -16.17 -9.75
CA SER A 88 6.28 -14.93 -10.25
C SER A 88 7.76 -14.83 -9.86
N ASP A 89 8.56 -14.13 -10.65
CA ASP A 89 9.91 -13.68 -10.28
C ASP A 89 9.93 -12.31 -9.57
N HIS A 90 8.77 -11.65 -9.46
CA HIS A 90 8.56 -10.40 -8.74
C HIS A 90 7.77 -10.59 -7.44
N LEU A 91 8.14 -9.84 -6.41
CA LEU A 91 7.40 -9.69 -5.16
C LEU A 91 6.42 -8.52 -5.25
N PRO A 92 5.18 -8.66 -4.75
CA PRO A 92 4.23 -7.56 -4.71
C PRO A 92 4.76 -6.37 -3.88
N VAL A 93 4.56 -5.16 -4.40
CA VAL A 93 4.66 -3.92 -3.62
C VAL A 93 3.27 -3.50 -3.16
N GLU A 94 3.14 -3.17 -1.88
CA GLU A 94 1.86 -2.79 -1.27
C GLU A 94 1.97 -1.49 -0.49
N VAL A 95 0.83 -0.81 -0.29
CA VAL A 95 0.72 0.39 0.54
C VAL A 95 -0.68 0.47 1.13
N ARG A 96 -0.82 1.01 2.35
CA ARG A 96 -2.13 1.26 2.96
C ARG A 96 -2.53 2.72 2.82
N LEU A 97 -3.74 2.93 2.34
CA LEU A 97 -4.39 4.25 2.36
C LEU A 97 -5.13 4.42 3.70
N LYS A 98 -5.17 5.65 4.20
CA LYS A 98 -6.02 6.02 5.33
C LYS A 98 -7.47 5.89 4.90
N SER A 99 -8.29 5.26 5.74
CA SER A 99 -9.73 5.23 5.52
C SER A 99 -10.28 6.65 5.58
N SER A 100 -11.11 7.03 4.61
CA SER A 100 -11.95 8.24 4.69
C SER A 100 -13.20 8.03 5.54
N ALA A 101 -13.51 6.80 5.92
CA ALA A 101 -14.66 6.50 6.76
C ALA A 101 -14.33 6.85 8.21
N SER A 102 -14.87 7.98 8.68
CA SER A 102 -15.15 8.15 10.09
C SER A 102 -16.04 6.98 10.53
N LEU A 103 -15.54 6.11 11.40
CA LEU A 103 -16.28 5.00 12.04
C LEU A 103 -17.58 5.45 12.76
N LEU A 104 -17.85 6.75 12.81
CA LEU A 104 -19.05 7.38 13.37
C LEU A 104 -20.37 7.12 12.61
N GLN A 105 -20.38 6.46 11.44
CA GLN A 105 -21.65 6.14 10.77
C GLN A 105 -22.36 4.88 11.31
N ALA A 106 -21.70 4.05 12.13
CA ALA A 106 -22.34 2.87 12.74
C ALA A 106 -22.82 3.09 14.20
N MET A 107 -22.41 4.17 14.84
CA MET A 107 -22.78 4.47 16.24
C MET A 107 -24.17 5.10 16.46
N PRO A 108 -24.80 5.85 15.53
CA PRO A 108 -26.10 6.48 15.80
C PRO A 108 -27.24 5.47 15.93
N LEU A 109 -27.20 4.38 15.15
CA LEU A 109 -28.32 3.43 15.06
C LEU A 109 -28.48 2.59 16.33
N LEU A 110 -27.37 2.16 16.94
CA LEU A 110 -27.40 1.41 18.20
C LEU A 110 -27.91 2.24 19.38
N ILE A 111 -27.59 3.54 19.39
CA ILE A 111 -28.11 4.49 20.40
C ILE A 111 -29.61 4.73 20.18
N LEU A 112 -30.06 4.87 18.93
CA LEU A 112 -31.49 5.00 18.61
C LEU A 112 -32.28 3.75 19.01
N ILE A 113 -31.76 2.55 18.76
CA ILE A 113 -32.41 1.28 19.12
C ILE A 113 -32.47 1.12 20.64
N SER A 114 -31.40 1.45 21.37
CA SER A 114 -31.38 1.34 22.83
C SER A 114 -32.34 2.35 23.49
N VAL A 115 -32.38 3.60 23.02
CA VAL A 115 -33.34 4.61 23.51
C VAL A 115 -34.78 4.20 23.21
N SER A 116 -35.06 3.68 22.01
CA SER A 116 -36.41 3.18 21.66
C SER A 116 -36.85 2.02 22.56
N ALA A 117 -35.96 1.05 22.81
CA ALA A 117 -36.26 -0.10 23.66
C ALA A 117 -36.53 0.32 25.11
N ILE A 118 -35.74 1.28 25.64
CA ILE A 118 -35.94 1.83 26.99
C ILE A 118 -37.29 2.56 27.08
N VAL A 119 -37.62 3.42 26.11
CA VAL A 119 -38.88 4.16 26.09
C VAL A 119 -40.08 3.22 25.98
N GLN A 120 -40.00 2.19 25.12
CA GLN A 120 -41.05 1.17 25.01
C GLN A 120 -41.25 0.40 26.32
N TYR A 121 -40.16 -0.01 26.98
CA TYR A 121 -40.24 -0.71 28.27
C TYR A 121 -40.98 0.11 29.33
N PHE A 122 -40.68 1.40 29.45
CA PHE A 122 -41.37 2.29 30.40
C PHE A 122 -42.82 2.60 30.01
N LEU A 123 -43.14 2.74 28.72
CA LEU A 123 -44.52 2.93 28.24
C LEU A 123 -45.40 1.72 28.51
N SER A 124 -44.87 0.51 28.41
CA SER A 124 -45.60 -0.73 28.70
C SER A 124 -45.71 -1.05 30.20
N ALA A 125 -45.02 -0.30 31.06
CA ALA A 125 -45.07 -0.44 32.52
C ALA A 125 -46.04 0.56 33.19
N LEU A 126 -46.72 1.40 32.39
CA LEU A 126 -47.77 2.33 32.81
C LEU A 126 -49.15 1.77 32.45
#